data_AF-A0A1Y1ZLK7-F1
#
_entry.id   AF-A0A1Y1ZLK7-F1
#
_cell.length_a   1.000
_cell.length_b   1.000
_cell.length_c   1.000
_cell.angle_alpha   90.00
_cell.angle_beta   90.00
_cell.angle_gamma   90.00
#
_symmetry.space_group_name_H-M   'P 1'
#
loop_
_entity.id
_entity.type
_entity.pdbx_description
1 polymer ?
#
loop_
_entity_poly.entity_id
_entity_poly.type
_entity_poly.pdbx_seq_one_letter_code
_entity_poly.pdbx_strand_id
1 'polypeptide(L)'
;MELLSPVPRYKYRPLENSTTIRVLVLYAASDFSARLVADIVHVDRKDLLRPMNSQDYPECCRFYEAVSYCWGDPIFTCQLALENGTSFLQITPNVDAMLRRMRRPHKSKYLWIDALSLNQADDVEKSHQVQLMGEIYQQAKKVLFWMGEENGQPISALFNYLNFMAKEFPRWMDKSYNDWQAQFMEQYPGALHNYLSRPWFWRRWIVQEAILGVDSTILCGEHKMDWKVFRFAVQRILSIKDYLPEHSPHPTPFPQSSSQLVNADLLRAINQVIALGAAPSKILHRMMEFRAAECSDPRDRIFALFGVVNDIYEPSNPSPNLSNSLGIAFSVDYSKPWNVVYCEFAKACVEAGHGNEILSHAAHFGSLSHADSLRPSWKWRWARNSVRTTFRPVTDTDPLHPIYNIN
;
A
#
# COMPACT_ATOMS: atom_id res chain seq x y z
N MET A 1 32.16 -40.35 -5.44
CA MET A 1 31.44 -39.06 -5.50
C MET A 1 29.96 -39.39 -5.50
N GLU A 2 29.31 -39.32 -4.34
CA GLU A 2 27.84 -39.37 -4.32
C GLU A 2 27.32 -38.15 -5.08
N LEU A 3 26.63 -38.40 -6.18
CA LEU A 3 25.88 -37.37 -6.89
C LEU A 3 24.77 -36.92 -5.95
N LEU A 4 25.01 -35.83 -5.21
CA LEU A 4 24.00 -35.17 -4.40
C LEU A 4 22.79 -34.91 -5.29
N SER A 5 21.69 -35.57 -5.00
CA SER A 5 20.39 -35.35 -5.61
C SER A 5 20.12 -33.84 -5.66
N PRO A 6 19.60 -33.29 -6.76
CA PRO A 6 19.27 -31.87 -6.81
C PRO A 6 18.30 -31.55 -5.67
N VAL A 7 18.64 -30.52 -4.87
CA VAL A 7 17.82 -30.08 -3.74
C VAL A 7 16.39 -29.85 -4.24
N PRO A 8 15.36 -30.48 -3.65
CA PRO A 8 13.99 -30.34 -4.15
C PRO A 8 13.41 -28.93 -3.89
N ARG A 9 12.41 -28.56 -4.69
CA ARG A 9 11.59 -27.38 -4.44
C ARG A 9 10.73 -27.61 -3.19
N TYR A 10 10.68 -26.61 -2.32
CA TYR A 10 9.83 -26.62 -1.13
C TYR A 10 8.35 -26.76 -1.51
N LYS A 11 7.62 -27.56 -0.73
CA LYS A 11 6.17 -27.77 -0.88
C LYS A 11 5.47 -27.24 0.37
N TYR A 12 4.53 -26.32 0.16
CA TYR A 12 3.69 -25.80 1.23
C TYR A 12 2.85 -26.91 1.86
N ARG A 13 2.82 -26.93 3.20
CA ARG A 13 1.91 -27.80 3.97
C ARG A 13 0.57 -27.08 4.13
N PRO A 14 -0.58 -27.76 4.02
CA PRO A 14 -1.89 -27.14 4.25
C PRO A 14 -1.96 -26.46 5.61
N LEU A 15 -2.69 -25.34 5.69
CA LEU A 15 -2.95 -24.66 6.96
C LEU A 15 -3.88 -25.51 7.82
N GLU A 16 -3.62 -25.56 9.13
CA GLU A 16 -4.37 -26.42 10.05
C GLU A 16 -5.80 -25.92 10.30
N ASN A 17 -5.97 -24.60 10.33
CA ASN A 17 -7.26 -23.95 10.54
C ASN A 17 -7.32 -22.59 9.81
N SER A 18 -8.49 -21.97 9.82
CA SER A 18 -8.76 -20.70 9.15
C SER A 18 -8.05 -19.48 9.76
N THR A 19 -7.48 -19.58 10.97
CA THR A 19 -6.73 -18.47 11.61
C THR A 19 -5.23 -18.68 11.60
N THR A 20 -4.76 -19.81 11.06
CA THR A 20 -3.34 -20.12 10.92
C THR A 20 -2.73 -19.31 9.77
N ILE A 21 -1.56 -18.74 10.03
CA ILE A 21 -0.72 -18.09 9.03
C ILE A 21 0.66 -18.75 9.00
N ARG A 22 1.41 -18.53 7.92
CA ARG A 22 2.80 -18.92 7.84
C ARG A 22 3.71 -17.74 8.12
N VAL A 23 4.69 -17.94 9.00
CA VAL A 23 5.71 -16.95 9.35
C VAL A 23 7.06 -17.48 8.89
N LEU A 24 7.81 -16.65 8.17
CA LEU A 24 9.18 -16.92 7.76
C LEU A 24 10.13 -16.66 8.94
N VAL A 25 10.88 -17.67 9.34
CA VAL A 25 12.00 -17.57 10.28
C VAL A 25 13.27 -17.35 9.48
N LEU A 26 13.64 -16.09 9.24
CA LEU A 26 14.87 -15.74 8.55
C LEU A 26 16.07 -15.86 9.51
N TYR A 27 17.01 -16.75 9.22
CA TYR A 27 18.16 -16.97 10.08
C TYR A 27 19.20 -15.86 9.98
N ALA A 28 19.90 -15.66 11.10
CA ALA A 28 20.94 -14.66 11.23
C ALA A 28 22.20 -15.01 10.42
N ALA A 29 22.85 -13.99 9.88
CA ALA A 29 24.20 -14.11 9.32
C ALA A 29 24.89 -12.74 9.33
N SER A 30 26.17 -12.71 9.69
CA SER A 30 26.96 -11.46 9.75
C SER A 30 27.36 -10.91 8.39
N ASP A 31 27.52 -11.79 7.39
CA ASP A 31 27.88 -11.40 6.03
C ASP A 31 26.61 -11.16 5.19
N PHE A 32 26.59 -10.04 4.45
CA PHE A 32 25.50 -9.69 3.54
C PHE A 32 25.39 -10.68 2.37
N SER A 33 26.54 -11.18 1.90
CA SER A 33 26.68 -12.09 0.77
C SER A 33 26.25 -13.52 1.11
N ALA A 34 26.35 -13.90 2.38
CA ALA A 34 26.05 -15.24 2.86
C ALA A 34 24.67 -15.72 2.37
N ARG A 35 24.59 -17.01 2.04
CA ARG A 35 23.37 -17.66 1.55
C ARG A 35 22.18 -17.35 2.46
N LEU A 36 21.04 -17.01 1.88
CA LEU A 36 19.80 -16.84 2.63
C LEU A 36 19.28 -18.23 3.05
N VAL A 37 19.11 -18.41 4.35
CA VAL A 37 18.53 -19.61 4.95
C VAL A 37 17.38 -19.17 5.84
N ALA A 38 16.25 -19.86 5.73
CA ALA A 38 15.08 -19.61 6.54
C ALA A 38 14.32 -20.90 6.81
N ASP A 39 13.29 -20.84 7.64
CA ASP A 39 12.27 -21.86 7.75
C ASP A 39 10.88 -21.21 7.70
N ILE A 40 9.84 -22.01 7.42
CA ILE A 40 8.45 -21.57 7.44
C ILE A 40 7.73 -22.31 8.55
N VAL A 41 7.18 -21.55 9.50
CA VAL A 41 6.43 -22.08 10.65
C VAL A 41 4.96 -21.69 10.56
N HIS A 42 4.08 -22.59 10.98
CA HIS A 42 2.65 -22.32 11.08
C HIS A 42 2.35 -21.72 12.46
N VAL A 43 1.60 -20.63 12.49
CA VAL A 43 1.25 -19.91 13.71
C VAL A 43 -0.24 -19.60 13.69
N ASP A 44 -0.98 -20.02 14.71
CA ASP A 44 -2.36 -19.57 14.89
C ASP A 44 -2.36 -18.12 15.40
N ARG A 45 -2.99 -17.23 14.66
CA ARG A 45 -3.09 -15.81 15.02
C ARG A 45 -3.79 -15.58 16.36
N LYS A 46 -4.70 -16.46 16.76
CA LYS A 46 -5.37 -16.35 18.06
C LYS A 46 -4.41 -16.53 19.22
N ASP A 47 -3.35 -17.32 19.04
CA ASP A 47 -2.35 -17.54 20.09
C ASP A 47 -1.46 -16.29 20.28
N LEU A 48 -1.25 -15.51 19.23
CA LEU A 48 -0.52 -14.23 19.29
C LEU A 48 -1.26 -13.14 20.09
N LEU A 49 -2.57 -13.28 20.27
CA LEU A 49 -3.42 -12.35 21.02
C LEU A 49 -3.51 -12.69 22.51
N ARG A 50 -3.08 -13.88 22.93
CA ARG A 50 -3.17 -14.30 24.33
C ARG A 50 -2.17 -13.51 25.18
N PRO A 51 -2.57 -13.04 26.38
CA PRO A 51 -1.64 -12.40 27.29
C PRO A 51 -0.48 -13.35 27.59
N MET A 52 0.74 -12.94 27.23
CA MET A 52 1.93 -13.76 27.38
C MET A 52 2.26 -13.96 28.87
N ASN A 53 1.81 -15.08 29.43
CA ASN A 53 2.51 -15.69 30.54
C ASN A 53 3.49 -16.73 29.96
N SER A 54 4.74 -16.67 30.42
CA SER A 54 5.84 -17.66 30.26
C SER A 54 6.74 -17.60 29.00
N GLN A 55 8.01 -17.88 29.26
CA GLN A 55 9.10 -18.11 28.29
C GLN A 55 8.95 -19.44 27.53
N ASP A 56 7.81 -20.13 27.66
CA ASP A 56 7.64 -21.52 27.21
C ASP A 56 7.32 -21.64 25.70
N TYR A 57 6.98 -20.52 25.03
CA TYR A 57 6.70 -20.50 23.60
C TYR A 57 7.91 -20.03 22.77
N PRO A 58 8.19 -20.69 21.63
CA PRO A 58 9.17 -20.20 20.65
C PRO A 58 8.90 -18.74 20.26
N GLU A 59 9.93 -17.94 19.98
CA GLU A 59 9.75 -16.51 19.64
C GLU A 59 8.82 -16.28 18.43
N CYS A 60 8.79 -17.19 17.45
CA CYS A 60 7.84 -17.13 16.32
C CYS A 60 6.37 -17.17 16.74
N CYS A 61 6.07 -17.78 17.90
CA CYS A 61 4.73 -17.86 18.48
C CYS A 61 4.42 -16.67 19.41
N ARG A 62 5.32 -15.68 19.49
CA ARG A 62 5.15 -14.50 20.35
C ARG A 62 4.88 -13.23 19.57
N PHE A 63 5.47 -13.10 18.38
CA PHE A 63 5.26 -11.98 17.48
C PHE A 63 5.84 -12.27 16.08
N TYR A 64 5.39 -11.50 15.10
CA TYR A 64 6.02 -11.37 13.79
C TYR A 64 6.05 -9.90 13.36
N GLU A 65 6.92 -9.59 12.40
CA GLU A 65 6.91 -8.32 11.67
C GLU A 65 6.29 -8.58 10.29
N ALA A 66 5.33 -7.77 9.87
CA ALA A 66 4.78 -7.86 8.52
C ALA A 66 5.61 -7.02 7.56
N VAL A 67 5.73 -7.47 6.31
CA VAL A 67 6.46 -6.74 5.28
C VAL A 67 5.49 -6.28 4.21
N SER A 68 5.62 -5.02 3.83
CA SER A 68 4.87 -4.40 2.76
C SER A 68 5.87 -3.84 1.76
N TYR A 69 5.77 -4.30 0.52
CA TYR A 69 6.78 -4.04 -0.52
C TYR A 69 6.13 -4.08 -1.89
N CYS A 70 6.79 -3.62 -2.95
CA CYS A 70 6.30 -3.82 -4.32
C CYS A 70 6.76 -5.19 -4.84
N TRP A 71 5.85 -6.06 -5.30
CA TRP A 71 6.23 -7.41 -5.75
C TRP A 71 7.19 -7.36 -6.94
N GLY A 72 6.94 -6.46 -7.88
CA GLY A 72 7.68 -6.33 -9.14
C GLY A 72 7.37 -7.46 -10.11
N ASP A 73 8.20 -7.60 -11.15
CA ASP A 73 8.04 -8.67 -12.13
C ASP A 73 8.30 -10.04 -11.48
N PRO A 74 7.49 -11.08 -11.81
CA PRO A 74 7.61 -12.43 -11.24
C PRO A 74 8.78 -13.20 -11.87
N ILE A 75 9.97 -12.60 -11.84
CA ILE A 75 11.22 -13.16 -12.36
C ILE A 75 11.93 -13.85 -11.18
N PHE A 76 11.70 -15.16 -11.05
CA PHE A 76 12.22 -15.94 -9.94
C PHE A 76 13.59 -16.54 -10.25
N THR A 77 14.63 -15.74 -10.08
CA THR A 77 16.03 -16.10 -10.40
C THR A 77 16.91 -16.34 -9.17
N CYS A 78 16.43 -16.02 -7.97
CA CYS A 78 17.15 -16.17 -6.72
C CYS A 78 16.57 -17.34 -5.89
N GLN A 79 17.37 -17.90 -5.00
CA GLN A 79 16.97 -19.05 -4.17
C GLN A 79 17.06 -18.73 -2.68
N LEU A 80 15.99 -19.06 -1.96
CA LEU A 80 15.94 -19.11 -0.50
C LEU A 80 16.03 -20.56 -0.05
N ALA A 81 17.06 -20.89 0.74
CA ALA A 81 17.20 -22.23 1.30
C ALA A 81 16.25 -22.42 2.50
N LEU A 82 15.53 -23.54 2.51
CA LEU A 82 14.59 -23.91 3.56
C LEU A 82 14.93 -25.27 4.16
N GLU A 83 14.37 -25.59 5.32
CA GLU A 83 14.48 -26.88 6.00
C GLU A 83 15.96 -27.28 6.17
N ASN A 84 16.75 -26.37 6.74
CA ASN A 84 18.21 -26.50 6.88
C ASN A 84 18.96 -26.76 5.56
N GLY A 85 18.41 -26.28 4.44
CA GLY A 85 19.01 -26.42 3.11
C GLY A 85 18.62 -27.70 2.37
N THR A 86 17.69 -28.50 2.92
CA THR A 86 17.17 -29.70 2.26
C THR A 86 16.11 -29.39 1.20
N SER A 87 15.58 -28.16 1.17
CA SER A 87 14.70 -27.67 0.11
C SER A 87 14.96 -26.19 -0.23
N PHE A 88 14.34 -25.70 -1.31
CA PHE A 88 14.44 -24.28 -1.70
C PHE A 88 13.11 -23.68 -2.16
N LEU A 89 12.96 -22.36 -1.96
CA LEU A 89 11.98 -21.53 -2.67
C LEU A 89 12.68 -20.63 -3.70
N GLN A 90 12.06 -20.49 -4.86
CA GLN A 90 12.46 -19.52 -5.86
C GLN A 90 11.86 -18.17 -5.50
N ILE A 91 12.70 -17.14 -5.43
CA ILE A 91 12.34 -15.78 -5.03
C ILE A 91 12.83 -14.78 -6.07
N THR A 92 12.19 -13.61 -6.11
CA THR A 92 12.61 -12.52 -7.00
C THR A 92 13.88 -11.84 -6.45
N PRO A 93 14.69 -11.18 -7.31
CA PRO A 93 15.82 -10.37 -6.85
C PRO A 93 15.43 -9.30 -5.82
N ASN A 94 14.22 -8.74 -5.93
CA ASN A 94 13.72 -7.77 -4.97
C ASN A 94 13.49 -8.40 -3.58
N VAL A 95 12.92 -9.60 -3.53
CA VAL A 95 12.73 -10.34 -2.26
C VAL A 95 14.09 -10.77 -1.69
N ASP A 96 15.04 -11.20 -2.52
CA ASP A 96 16.41 -11.54 -2.06
C ASP A 96 17.10 -10.33 -1.42
N ALA A 97 17.13 -9.18 -2.11
CA ALA A 97 17.70 -7.94 -1.59
C ALA A 97 17.01 -7.51 -0.28
N MET A 98 15.68 -7.51 -0.26
CA MET A 98 14.88 -7.19 0.93
C MET A 98 15.23 -8.08 2.12
N LEU A 99 15.26 -9.41 1.93
CA LEU A 99 15.60 -10.36 2.99
C LEU A 99 17.02 -10.13 3.51
N ARG A 100 18.00 -9.88 2.63
CA ARG A 100 19.38 -9.58 3.05
C ARG A 100 19.46 -8.30 3.89
N ARG A 101 18.75 -7.23 3.51
CA ARG A 101 18.70 -5.97 4.27
C ARG A 101 17.98 -6.11 5.60
N MET A 102 16.99 -7.00 5.69
CA MET A 102 16.26 -7.28 6.92
C MET A 102 16.97 -8.29 7.84
N ARG A 103 17.87 -9.11 7.31
CA ARG A 103 18.65 -10.10 8.05
C ARG A 103 19.54 -9.42 9.08
N ARG A 104 19.51 -9.95 10.31
CA ARG A 104 20.37 -9.47 11.40
C ARG A 104 21.61 -10.37 11.54
N PRO A 105 22.71 -9.84 12.09
CA PRO A 105 23.94 -10.62 12.25
C PRO A 105 23.84 -11.76 13.26
N HIS A 106 23.04 -11.59 14.32
CA HIS A 106 23.06 -12.50 15.49
C HIS A 106 21.69 -12.97 15.98
N LYS A 107 20.59 -12.55 15.34
CA LYS A 107 19.25 -12.93 15.77
C LYS A 107 18.33 -13.18 14.59
N SER A 108 17.61 -14.29 14.61
CA SER A 108 16.60 -14.59 13.59
C SER A 108 15.50 -13.54 13.56
N LYS A 109 14.90 -13.34 12.39
CA LYS A 109 13.73 -12.49 12.20
C LYS A 109 12.51 -13.33 11.86
N TYR A 110 11.37 -12.93 12.39
CA TYR A 110 10.07 -13.55 12.14
C TYR A 110 9.27 -12.62 11.24
N LEU A 111 9.16 -12.97 9.96
CA LEU A 111 8.60 -12.12 8.93
C LEU A 111 7.34 -12.75 8.33
N TRP A 112 6.28 -11.97 8.20
CA TRP A 112 5.18 -12.32 7.31
C TRP A 112 5.36 -11.55 6.01
N ILE A 113 5.50 -12.28 4.90
CA ILE A 113 5.75 -11.75 3.55
C ILE A 113 4.76 -12.46 2.64
N ASP A 114 3.79 -11.75 2.07
CA ASP A 114 2.71 -12.33 1.26
C ASP A 114 3.19 -13.36 0.22
N ALA A 115 4.25 -13.08 -0.54
CA ALA A 115 4.78 -13.99 -1.56
C ALA A 115 5.40 -15.28 -1.01
N LEU A 116 5.76 -15.32 0.28
CA LEU A 116 6.39 -16.47 0.93
C LEU A 116 5.47 -17.16 1.94
N SER A 117 4.58 -16.39 2.57
CA SER A 117 3.65 -16.85 3.61
C SER A 117 2.38 -17.47 3.01
N LEU A 118 1.96 -17.02 1.82
CA LEU A 118 0.81 -17.59 1.12
C LEU A 118 1.28 -18.63 0.10
N ASN A 119 0.52 -19.72 -0.02
CA ASN A 119 0.68 -20.63 -1.14
C ASN A 119 0.10 -20.01 -2.41
N GLN A 120 0.94 -19.35 -3.20
CA GLN A 120 0.53 -18.63 -4.41
C GLN A 120 -0.08 -19.52 -5.51
N ALA A 121 0.04 -20.85 -5.39
CA ALA A 121 -0.51 -21.84 -6.32
C ALA A 121 -1.89 -22.38 -5.88
N ASP A 122 -2.39 -21.99 -4.71
CA ASP A 122 -3.69 -22.40 -4.17
C ASP A 122 -4.60 -21.19 -4.05
N ASP A 123 -5.49 -21.01 -5.05
CA ASP A 123 -6.40 -19.86 -5.11
C ASP A 123 -7.43 -19.85 -3.97
N VAL A 124 -7.78 -21.02 -3.42
CA VAL A 124 -8.72 -21.14 -2.30
C VAL A 124 -8.05 -20.64 -1.02
N GLU A 125 -6.84 -21.15 -0.73
CA GLU A 125 -6.04 -20.69 0.41
C GLU A 125 -5.74 -19.19 0.29
N LYS A 126 -5.31 -18.75 -0.90
CA LYS A 126 -4.98 -17.35 -1.17
C LYS A 126 -6.18 -16.44 -0.93
N SER A 127 -7.36 -16.79 -1.44
CA SER A 127 -8.57 -15.99 -1.25
C SER A 127 -8.92 -15.84 0.23
N HIS A 128 -8.82 -16.93 0.99
CA HIS A 128 -9.05 -16.94 2.43
C HIS A 128 -8.02 -16.08 3.18
N GLN A 129 -6.72 -16.22 2.88
CA GLN A 129 -5.65 -15.44 3.51
C GLN A 129 -5.71 -13.95 3.15
N VAL A 130 -6.17 -13.59 1.95
CA VAL A 130 -6.38 -12.19 1.54
C VAL A 130 -7.44 -11.52 2.39
N GLN A 131 -8.53 -12.21 2.74
CA GLN A 131 -9.55 -11.69 3.65
C GLN A 131 -8.97 -11.39 5.05
N LEU A 132 -7.94 -12.14 5.47
CA LEU A 132 -7.26 -11.96 6.74
C LEU A 132 -6.20 -10.86 6.74
N MET A 133 -5.81 -10.30 5.58
CA MET A 133 -4.68 -9.36 5.48
C MET A 133 -4.80 -8.19 6.43
N GLY A 134 -5.99 -7.57 6.52
CA GLY A 134 -6.20 -6.44 7.42
C GLY A 134 -5.81 -6.77 8.86
N GLU A 135 -6.30 -7.89 9.37
CA GLU A 135 -6.00 -8.33 10.72
C GLU A 135 -4.53 -8.80 10.87
N ILE A 136 -3.91 -9.37 9.83
CA ILE A 136 -2.49 -9.75 9.82
C ILE A 136 -1.61 -8.51 9.99
N TYR A 137 -1.86 -7.43 9.25
CA TYR A 137 -1.08 -6.21 9.41
C TYR A 137 -1.35 -5.51 10.75
N GLN A 138 -2.60 -5.56 11.23
CA GLN A 138 -2.98 -4.99 12.52
C GLN A 138 -2.31 -5.72 13.70
N GLN A 139 -2.16 -7.04 13.63
CA GLN A 139 -1.57 -7.86 14.70
C GLN A 139 -0.05 -7.96 14.65
N ALA A 140 0.56 -7.52 13.54
CA ALA A 140 2.01 -7.50 13.43
C ALA A 140 2.61 -6.57 14.50
N LYS A 141 3.71 -7.00 15.12
CA LYS A 141 4.46 -6.16 16.07
C LYS A 141 4.98 -4.88 15.41
N LYS A 142 5.34 -4.99 14.14
CA LYS A 142 5.84 -3.90 13.31
C LYS A 142 5.55 -4.21 11.85
N VAL A 143 5.25 -3.18 11.06
CA VAL A 143 5.18 -3.27 9.60
C VAL A 143 6.41 -2.61 8.98
N LEU A 144 7.07 -3.32 8.09
CA LEU A 144 8.27 -2.85 7.38
C LEU A 144 7.90 -2.48 5.96
N PHE A 145 8.01 -1.21 5.59
CA PHE A 145 7.77 -0.72 4.23
C PHE A 145 9.07 -0.77 3.43
N TRP A 146 9.26 -1.80 2.62
CA TRP A 146 10.43 -1.93 1.75
C TRP A 146 10.22 -1.17 0.45
N MET A 147 11.04 -0.12 0.28
CA MET A 147 11.00 0.79 -0.87
C MET A 147 11.99 0.39 -1.99
N GLY A 148 12.71 -0.72 -1.82
CA GLY A 148 13.79 -1.14 -2.71
C GLY A 148 15.15 -0.57 -2.32
N GLU A 149 16.18 -0.90 -3.10
CA GLU A 149 17.52 -0.35 -2.98
C GLU A 149 17.56 1.15 -3.35
N GLU A 150 18.65 1.83 -2.97
CA GLU A 150 18.82 3.27 -3.16
C GLU A 150 18.83 3.66 -4.63
N ASN A 151 19.36 2.79 -5.50
CA ASN A 151 19.43 2.99 -6.96
C ASN A 151 20.02 4.36 -7.36
N GLY A 152 21.08 4.79 -6.65
CA GLY A 152 21.75 6.07 -6.89
C GLY A 152 21.02 7.31 -6.36
N GLN A 153 19.86 7.15 -5.71
CA GLN A 153 19.16 8.25 -5.05
C GLN A 153 19.85 8.61 -3.72
N PRO A 154 19.85 9.89 -3.31
CA PRO A 154 20.50 10.35 -2.07
C PRO A 154 19.64 10.08 -0.84
N ILE A 155 19.30 8.81 -0.57
CA ILE A 155 18.33 8.42 0.44
C ILE A 155 18.73 8.89 1.84
N SER A 156 20.01 8.77 2.21
CA SER A 156 20.53 9.30 3.48
C SER A 156 20.24 10.80 3.64
N ALA A 157 20.59 11.60 2.63
CA ALA A 157 20.38 13.04 2.66
C ALA A 157 18.88 13.40 2.69
N LEU A 158 18.06 12.68 1.91
CA LEU A 158 16.61 12.84 1.91
C LEU A 158 15.99 12.52 3.27
N PHE A 159 16.39 11.43 3.93
CA PHE A 159 15.87 11.07 5.24
C PHE A 159 16.31 12.06 6.32
N ASN A 160 17.53 12.58 6.24
CA ASN A 160 17.99 13.66 7.12
C ASN A 160 17.15 14.93 6.92
N TYR A 161 16.87 15.30 5.66
CA TYR A 161 15.96 16.39 5.31
C TYR A 161 14.57 16.19 5.88
N LEU A 162 13.93 15.04 5.64
CA LEU A 162 12.59 14.78 6.15
C LEU A 162 12.55 14.71 7.69
N ASN A 163 13.54 14.11 8.33
CA ASN A 163 13.63 14.10 9.80
C ASN A 163 13.77 15.52 10.37
N PHE A 164 14.49 16.39 9.69
CA PHE A 164 14.58 17.80 10.05
C PHE A 164 13.23 18.51 9.86
N MET A 165 12.54 18.26 8.74
CA MET A 165 11.21 18.81 8.45
C MET A 165 10.13 18.35 9.44
N ALA A 166 10.26 17.17 10.02
CA ALA A 166 9.30 16.62 10.99
C ALA A 166 9.40 17.22 12.40
N LYS A 167 10.52 17.88 12.75
CA LYS A 167 10.71 18.41 14.12
C LYS A 167 9.83 19.64 14.36
N GLU A 168 9.06 19.61 15.45
CA GLU A 168 8.17 20.69 15.87
C GLU A 168 8.95 21.91 16.36
N PHE A 169 9.23 22.87 15.48
CA PHE A 169 9.56 24.24 15.87
C PHE A 169 9.05 25.22 14.79
N PRO A 170 8.53 26.41 15.16
CA PRO A 170 8.27 27.48 14.21
C PRO A 170 9.61 28.11 13.76
N ARG A 171 10.33 27.42 12.84
CA ARG A 171 11.68 27.82 12.36
C ARG A 171 11.71 28.59 11.05
N TRP A 172 10.56 29.01 10.52
CA TRP A 172 10.55 29.98 9.42
C TRP A 172 11.19 31.33 9.83
N MET A 173 11.52 31.52 11.11
CA MET A 173 12.32 32.63 11.66
C MET A 173 13.83 32.34 11.77
N ASP A 174 14.33 31.14 11.46
CA ASP A 174 15.75 30.81 11.53
C ASP A 174 16.40 30.90 10.14
N LYS A 175 17.32 31.85 9.94
CA LYS A 175 18.00 32.05 8.65
C LYS A 175 18.85 30.82 8.25
N SER A 176 19.45 30.14 9.22
CA SER A 176 20.23 28.92 8.97
C SER A 176 19.36 27.78 8.43
N TYR A 177 18.06 27.78 8.73
CA TYR A 177 17.10 26.79 8.25
C TYR A 177 16.82 26.96 6.74
N ASN A 178 16.59 28.20 6.30
CA ASN A 178 16.30 28.49 4.90
C ASN A 178 17.54 28.21 4.03
N ASP A 179 18.72 28.56 4.52
CA ASP A 179 19.99 28.34 3.80
C ASP A 179 20.26 26.83 3.61
N TRP A 180 20.06 26.02 4.66
CA TRP A 180 20.26 24.57 4.57
C TRP A 180 19.22 23.89 3.67
N GLN A 181 17.95 24.29 3.76
CA GLN A 181 16.90 23.78 2.88
C GLN A 181 17.18 24.14 1.42
N ALA A 182 17.57 25.39 1.14
CA ALA A 182 17.92 25.83 -0.21
C ALA A 182 19.10 25.02 -0.76
N GLN A 183 20.15 24.81 0.04
CA GLN A 183 21.30 23.97 -0.33
C GLN A 183 20.89 22.53 -0.65
N PHE A 184 20.03 21.90 0.16
CA PHE A 184 19.54 20.55 -0.12
C PHE A 184 18.76 20.49 -1.45
N MET A 185 17.87 21.45 -1.68
CA MET A 185 17.05 21.50 -2.89
C MET A 185 17.88 21.79 -4.14
N GLU A 186 18.94 22.60 -4.02
CA GLU A 186 19.89 22.88 -5.10
C GLU A 186 20.77 21.65 -5.39
N GLN A 187 21.26 20.96 -4.36
CA GLN A 187 22.12 19.80 -4.51
C GLN A 187 21.35 18.56 -5.01
N TYR A 188 20.09 18.38 -4.58
CA TYR A 188 19.27 17.21 -4.88
C TYR A 188 17.87 17.57 -5.40
N PRO A 189 17.79 18.25 -6.56
CA PRO A 189 16.51 18.66 -7.12
C PRO A 189 15.62 17.44 -7.39
N GLY A 190 14.38 17.50 -6.90
CA GLY A 190 13.40 16.44 -7.12
C GLY A 190 13.65 15.14 -6.33
N ALA A 191 14.56 15.10 -5.33
CA ALA A 191 14.81 13.90 -4.53
C ALA A 191 13.54 13.32 -3.90
N LEU A 192 12.69 14.18 -3.31
CA LEU A 192 11.41 13.75 -2.74
C LEU A 192 10.45 13.23 -3.81
N HIS A 193 10.39 13.89 -4.97
CA HIS A 193 9.57 13.43 -6.09
C HIS A 193 10.01 12.04 -6.57
N ASN A 194 11.29 11.86 -6.84
CA ASN A 194 11.84 10.58 -7.31
C ASN A 194 11.64 9.46 -6.28
N TYR A 195 11.65 9.79 -4.99
CA TYR A 195 11.34 8.85 -3.93
C TYR A 195 9.85 8.48 -3.89
N LEU A 196 8.95 9.47 -3.98
CA LEU A 196 7.50 9.27 -3.99
C LEU A 196 6.98 8.65 -5.30
N SER A 197 7.76 8.71 -6.37
CA SER A 197 7.49 8.00 -7.63
C SER A 197 7.83 6.50 -7.56
N ARG A 198 8.36 6.00 -6.44
CA ARG A 198 8.60 4.57 -6.26
C ARG A 198 7.28 3.80 -6.28
N PRO A 199 7.22 2.62 -6.94
CA PRO A 199 5.96 1.88 -7.15
C PRO A 199 5.15 1.59 -5.89
N TRP A 200 5.82 1.43 -4.74
CA TRP A 200 5.15 1.16 -3.47
C TRP A 200 4.05 2.18 -3.15
N PHE A 201 4.32 3.48 -3.32
CA PHE A 201 3.36 4.55 -3.00
C PHE A 201 2.10 4.50 -3.84
N TRP A 202 2.16 3.85 -5.00
CA TRP A 202 1.07 3.81 -5.97
C TRP A 202 0.28 2.51 -5.89
N ARG A 203 0.65 1.54 -5.05
CA ARG A 203 -0.09 0.29 -4.93
C ARG A 203 -1.41 0.48 -4.17
N ARG A 204 -2.46 -0.24 -4.57
CA ARG A 204 -3.74 -0.24 -3.86
C ARG A 204 -3.67 -0.96 -2.52
N TRP A 205 -2.97 -2.09 -2.47
CA TRP A 205 -2.87 -2.92 -1.26
C TRP A 205 -2.16 -2.25 -0.08
N ILE A 206 -1.24 -1.30 -0.35
CA ILE A 206 -0.52 -0.59 0.71
C ILE A 206 -1.44 0.23 1.63
N VAL A 207 -2.69 0.48 1.21
CA VAL A 207 -3.68 1.21 2.02
C VAL A 207 -3.97 0.46 3.32
N GLN A 208 -4.32 -0.82 3.25
CA GLN A 208 -4.52 -1.64 4.46
C GLN A 208 -3.22 -1.80 5.24
N GLU A 209 -2.13 -2.06 4.54
CA GLU A 209 -0.82 -2.34 5.12
C GLU A 209 -0.30 -1.16 5.95
N ALA A 210 -0.48 0.06 5.45
CA ALA A 210 0.05 1.28 6.08
C ALA A 210 -0.90 1.94 7.07
N ILE A 211 -2.23 1.79 6.91
CA ILE A 211 -3.21 2.32 7.87
C ILE A 211 -3.29 1.44 9.11
N LEU A 212 -3.26 0.12 8.95
CA LEU A 212 -3.46 -0.84 10.05
C LEU A 212 -2.18 -1.14 10.84
N GLY A 213 -1.01 -0.86 10.26
CA GLY A 213 0.27 -1.03 10.92
C GLY A 213 0.48 -0.07 12.11
N VAL A 214 0.33 -0.59 13.33
CA VAL A 214 0.43 0.19 14.59
C VAL A 214 1.81 0.85 14.77
N ASP A 215 2.88 0.09 14.55
CA ASP A 215 4.26 0.54 14.48
C ASP A 215 4.80 0.23 13.08
N SER A 216 5.33 1.23 12.38
CA SER A 216 5.71 1.11 10.98
C SER A 216 7.05 1.78 10.71
N THR A 217 7.92 1.12 9.93
CA THR A 217 9.25 1.63 9.59
C THR A 217 9.48 1.50 8.09
N ILE A 218 9.87 2.59 7.45
CA ILE A 218 10.32 2.59 6.07
C ILE A 218 11.77 2.08 6.00
N LEU A 219 12.04 1.24 5.01
CA LEU A 219 13.35 0.71 4.66
C LEU A 219 13.63 1.02 3.18
N CYS A 220 14.78 1.62 2.89
CA CYS A 220 15.25 1.84 1.52
C CYS A 220 16.78 1.66 1.48
N GLY A 221 17.24 0.60 0.82
CA GLY A 221 18.63 0.15 0.92
C GLY A 221 19.03 -0.10 2.37
N GLU A 222 20.07 0.59 2.84
CA GLU A 222 20.56 0.51 4.23
C GLU A 222 19.87 1.50 5.18
N HIS A 223 19.06 2.40 4.63
CA HIS A 223 18.46 3.48 5.38
C HIS A 223 17.08 3.12 5.91
N LYS A 224 16.77 3.67 7.09
CA LYS A 224 15.50 3.47 7.77
C LYS A 224 14.93 4.79 8.28
N MET A 225 13.61 4.90 8.25
CA MET A 225 12.90 6.07 8.77
C MET A 225 11.58 5.64 9.42
N ASP A 226 11.24 6.25 10.55
CA ASP A 226 9.93 6.06 11.17
C ASP A 226 8.81 6.58 10.26
N TRP A 227 7.74 5.80 10.08
CA TRP A 227 6.64 6.15 9.18
C TRP A 227 5.91 7.43 9.61
N LYS A 228 5.70 7.64 10.91
CA LYS A 228 5.01 8.83 11.42
C LYS A 228 5.84 10.07 11.14
N VAL A 229 7.15 10.00 11.41
CA VAL A 229 8.10 11.08 11.08
C VAL A 229 8.06 11.41 9.59
N PHE A 230 8.08 10.39 8.71
CA PHE A 230 8.00 10.59 7.26
C PHE A 230 6.71 11.30 6.84
N ARG A 231 5.54 10.84 7.32
CA ARG A 231 4.26 11.47 7.00
C ARG A 231 4.17 12.91 7.48
N PHE A 232 4.61 13.18 8.72
CA PHE A 232 4.59 14.54 9.27
C PHE A 232 5.49 15.48 8.45
N ALA A 233 6.68 15.04 8.07
CA ALA A 233 7.58 15.81 7.21
C ALA A 233 6.91 16.16 5.86
N VAL A 234 6.34 15.15 5.20
CA VAL A 234 5.68 15.30 3.90
C VAL A 234 4.46 16.22 3.99
N GLN A 235 3.64 16.09 5.04
CA GLN A 235 2.50 16.98 5.29
C GLN A 235 2.94 18.43 5.50
N ARG A 236 4.02 18.66 6.26
CA ARG A 236 4.55 20.01 6.48
C ARG A 236 5.09 20.65 5.21
N ILE A 237 5.76 19.89 4.35
CA ILE A 237 6.27 20.40 3.06
C ILE A 237 5.15 20.98 2.19
N LEU A 238 3.93 20.43 2.23
CA LEU A 238 2.78 21.04 1.54
C LEU A 238 2.33 22.34 2.19
N SER A 239 2.17 22.35 3.52
CA SER A 239 1.65 23.52 4.24
C SER A 239 2.51 24.76 4.07
N ILE A 240 3.81 24.62 3.79
CA ILE A 240 4.73 25.75 3.56
C ILE A 240 4.29 26.62 2.38
N LYS A 241 3.57 26.06 1.39
CA LYS A 241 3.00 26.88 0.30
C LYS A 241 1.88 27.82 0.76
N ASP A 242 1.12 27.42 1.78
CA ASP A 242 -0.06 28.16 2.26
C ASP A 242 0.32 29.25 3.28
N TYR A 243 1.49 29.15 3.91
CA TYR A 243 1.97 30.09 4.94
C TYR A 243 2.90 31.19 4.45
N LEU A 244 3.26 31.22 3.17
CA LEU A 244 4.12 32.28 2.62
C LEU A 244 3.24 33.43 2.11
N PRO A 245 3.25 34.61 2.76
CA PRO A 245 2.61 35.78 2.17
C PRO A 245 3.28 36.10 0.83
N GLU A 246 2.48 36.43 -0.19
CA GLU A 246 2.91 36.82 -1.56
C GLU A 246 3.97 37.94 -1.59
N HIS A 247 4.24 38.59 -0.45
CA HIS A 247 5.15 39.73 -0.31
C HIS A 247 6.22 39.54 0.78
N SER A 248 6.58 38.30 1.15
CA SER A 248 7.76 38.10 2.01
C SER A 248 9.04 38.56 1.30
N PRO A 249 9.89 39.40 1.92
CA PRO A 249 11.18 39.82 1.34
C PRO A 249 12.23 38.71 1.34
N HIS A 250 11.89 37.51 1.80
CA HIS A 250 12.77 36.34 1.82
C HIS A 250 12.48 35.43 0.61
N PRO A 251 13.51 34.89 -0.05
CA PRO A 251 13.34 34.00 -1.19
C PRO A 251 12.44 32.82 -0.79
N THR A 252 11.41 32.58 -1.59
CA THR A 252 10.53 31.43 -1.41
C THR A 252 11.34 30.14 -1.44
N PRO A 253 11.04 29.13 -0.59
CA PRO A 253 11.70 27.83 -0.59
C PRO A 253 11.49 27.05 -1.90
N PHE A 254 10.60 27.54 -2.75
CA PHE A 254 10.50 27.19 -4.16
C PHE A 254 11.12 28.33 -4.97
N PRO A 255 12.22 28.11 -5.72
CA PRO A 255 12.67 29.08 -6.71
C PRO A 255 11.48 29.58 -7.54
N GLN A 256 11.37 30.88 -7.83
CA GLN A 256 10.29 31.40 -8.69
C GLN A 256 10.30 30.73 -10.10
N SER A 257 11.43 30.12 -10.48
CA SER A 257 11.60 29.27 -11.67
C SER A 257 11.17 27.78 -11.50
N SER A 258 10.79 27.35 -10.29
CA SER A 258 10.42 25.97 -9.94
C SER A 258 8.90 25.72 -9.87
N SER A 259 8.11 26.69 -10.33
CA SER A 259 6.67 26.52 -10.63
C SER A 259 6.38 25.36 -11.60
N GLN A 260 7.41 24.79 -12.24
CA GLN A 260 7.35 23.60 -13.09
C GLN A 260 7.48 22.26 -12.33
N LEU A 261 7.88 22.21 -11.06
CA LEU A 261 8.25 20.95 -10.37
C LEU A 261 7.20 20.39 -9.39
N VAL A 262 6.17 21.16 -9.03
CA VAL A 262 4.99 20.55 -8.39
C VAL A 262 4.06 20.06 -9.49
N ASN A 263 4.53 19.02 -10.19
CA ASN A 263 3.70 18.27 -11.13
C ASN A 263 2.54 17.63 -10.36
N ALA A 264 1.40 17.44 -11.02
CA ALA A 264 0.22 16.79 -10.46
C ALA A 264 0.55 15.43 -9.81
N ASP A 265 1.57 14.74 -10.31
CA ASP A 265 2.06 13.45 -9.80
C ASP A 265 2.61 13.56 -8.37
N LEU A 266 3.42 14.60 -8.10
CA LEU A 266 3.94 14.86 -6.77
C LEU A 266 2.81 15.14 -5.77
N LEU A 267 1.87 16.01 -6.15
CA LEU A 267 0.72 16.32 -5.31
C LEU A 267 -0.14 15.09 -5.04
N ARG A 268 -0.34 14.24 -6.05
CA ARG A 268 -1.07 12.98 -5.90
C ARG A 268 -0.38 12.03 -4.93
N ALA A 269 0.92 11.81 -5.08
CA ALA A 269 1.68 10.94 -4.19
C ALA A 269 1.66 11.48 -2.74
N ILE A 270 1.81 12.79 -2.56
CA ILE A 270 1.74 13.40 -1.23
C ILE A 270 0.34 13.25 -0.62
N ASN A 271 -0.72 13.57 -1.37
CA ASN A 271 -2.09 13.42 -0.89
C ASN A 271 -2.39 11.97 -0.50
N GLN A 272 -1.86 11.00 -1.25
CA GLN A 272 -1.94 9.59 -0.90
C GLN A 272 -1.23 9.29 0.42
N VAL A 273 0.01 9.75 0.62
CA VAL A 273 0.75 9.59 1.88
C VAL A 273 0.01 10.20 3.08
N ILE A 274 -0.63 11.36 2.89
CA ILE A 274 -1.43 12.01 3.94
C ILE A 274 -2.69 11.18 4.25
N ALA A 275 -3.40 10.71 3.23
CA ALA A 275 -4.61 9.89 3.39
C ALA A 275 -4.33 8.56 4.13
N LEU A 276 -3.12 8.00 4.01
CA LEU A 276 -2.66 6.82 4.77
C LEU A 276 -2.53 7.08 6.28
N GLY A 277 -2.69 8.31 6.76
CA GLY A 277 -2.76 8.66 8.19
C GLY A 277 -4.10 9.10 8.70
N ALA A 278 -5.11 9.18 7.83
CA ALA A 278 -6.46 9.55 8.24
C ALA A 278 -7.16 8.40 8.98
N ALA A 279 -8.05 8.75 9.91
CA ALA A 279 -8.88 7.80 10.66
C ALA A 279 -9.79 6.96 9.73
N PRO A 280 -10.22 5.75 10.12
CA PRO A 280 -11.16 4.95 9.34
C PRO A 280 -12.38 5.78 8.90
N SER A 281 -12.80 5.59 7.65
CA SER A 281 -13.90 6.34 7.05
C SER A 281 -14.70 5.46 6.08
N LYS A 282 -15.78 6.00 5.53
CA LYS A 282 -16.65 5.30 4.57
C LYS A 282 -15.89 4.80 3.34
N ILE A 283 -16.26 3.64 2.81
CA ILE A 283 -15.59 3.06 1.64
C ILE A 283 -15.56 4.01 0.44
N LEU A 284 -16.68 4.69 0.14
CA LEU A 284 -16.75 5.59 -1.01
C LEU A 284 -15.75 6.75 -0.87
N HIS A 285 -15.59 7.30 0.34
CA HIS A 285 -14.58 8.32 0.60
C HIS A 285 -13.16 7.80 0.34
N ARG A 286 -12.81 6.61 0.88
CA ARG A 286 -11.50 5.98 0.66
C ARG A 286 -11.25 5.66 -0.81
N MET A 287 -12.28 5.25 -1.55
CA MET A 287 -12.17 5.02 -2.99
C MET A 287 -11.81 6.30 -3.76
N MET A 288 -12.30 7.48 -3.34
CA MET A 288 -11.91 8.77 -3.92
C MET A 288 -10.50 9.20 -3.56
N GLU A 289 -10.11 9.06 -2.28
CA GLU A 289 -8.78 9.42 -1.78
C GLU A 289 -7.70 8.61 -2.50
N PHE A 290 -7.87 7.29 -2.56
CA PHE A 290 -6.90 6.38 -3.14
C PHE A 290 -7.14 6.11 -4.62
N ARG A 291 -7.94 6.92 -5.33
CA ARG A 291 -8.31 6.68 -6.74
C ARG A 291 -7.13 6.49 -7.70
N ALA A 292 -5.99 7.10 -7.39
CA ALA A 292 -4.77 7.00 -8.19
C ALA A 292 -3.94 5.74 -7.86
N ALA A 293 -4.29 5.01 -6.80
CA ALA A 293 -3.63 3.78 -6.42
C ALA A 293 -3.99 2.64 -7.40
N GLU A 294 -2.96 2.02 -7.94
CA GLU A 294 -2.95 1.00 -8.97
C GLU A 294 -3.15 -0.40 -8.38
N CYS A 295 -3.86 -1.23 -9.13
CA CYS A 295 -4.09 -2.63 -8.82
C CYS A 295 -4.03 -3.45 -10.11
N SER A 296 -3.36 -4.60 -10.07
CA SER A 296 -3.32 -5.53 -11.21
C SER A 296 -4.67 -6.20 -11.43
N ASP A 297 -5.33 -6.62 -10.35
CA ASP A 297 -6.70 -7.11 -10.39
C ASP A 297 -7.68 -5.94 -10.22
N PRO A 298 -8.62 -5.71 -11.16
CA PRO A 298 -9.61 -4.65 -11.01
C PRO A 298 -10.46 -4.75 -9.74
N ARG A 299 -10.69 -5.96 -9.20
CA ARG A 299 -11.49 -6.19 -7.97
C ARG A 299 -10.85 -5.57 -6.74
N ASP A 300 -9.52 -5.50 -6.70
CA ASP A 300 -8.77 -4.97 -5.56
C ASP A 300 -9.00 -3.47 -5.36
N ARG A 301 -9.58 -2.75 -6.33
CA ARG A 301 -10.05 -1.39 -6.06
C ARG A 301 -11.05 -1.34 -4.91
N ILE A 302 -11.86 -2.38 -4.75
CA ILE A 302 -12.85 -2.47 -3.67
C ILE A 302 -12.27 -3.29 -2.52
N PHE A 303 -11.79 -4.50 -2.79
CA PHE A 303 -11.39 -5.46 -1.75
C PHE A 303 -10.21 -4.97 -0.89
N ALA A 304 -9.24 -4.26 -1.48
CA ALA A 304 -8.10 -3.74 -0.72
C ALA A 304 -8.47 -2.58 0.23
N LEU A 305 -9.73 -2.16 0.33
CA LEU A 305 -10.18 -1.16 1.30
C LEU A 305 -10.96 -1.74 2.48
N PHE A 306 -11.36 -3.03 2.43
CA PHE A 306 -12.24 -3.63 3.43
C PHE A 306 -11.70 -3.55 4.86
N GLY A 307 -10.40 -3.76 5.05
CA GLY A 307 -9.79 -3.71 6.38
C GLY A 307 -9.72 -2.30 7.01
N VAL A 308 -10.01 -1.23 6.26
CA VAL A 308 -9.81 0.17 6.71
C VAL A 308 -11.09 1.02 6.68
N VAL A 309 -12.23 0.40 6.44
CA VAL A 309 -13.54 1.05 6.38
C VAL A 309 -14.45 0.52 7.49
N ASN A 310 -15.44 1.30 7.89
CA ASN A 310 -16.34 0.97 9.01
C ASN A 310 -17.82 0.85 8.62
N ASP A 311 -18.13 0.97 7.33
CA ASP A 311 -19.48 0.95 6.77
C ASP A 311 -19.75 -0.28 5.90
N ILE A 312 -18.91 -1.31 5.95
CA ILE A 312 -19.11 -2.60 5.27
C ILE A 312 -19.23 -3.73 6.28
N TYR A 313 -20.14 -4.66 6.02
CA TYR A 313 -20.23 -5.92 6.76
C TYR A 313 -20.52 -7.10 5.83
N GLU A 314 -20.04 -8.28 6.23
CA GLU A 314 -20.36 -9.51 5.52
C GLU A 314 -21.76 -10.01 5.90
N PRO A 315 -22.61 -10.38 4.92
CA PRO A 315 -23.95 -10.90 5.20
C PRO A 315 -23.96 -12.16 6.08
N SER A 316 -22.90 -12.96 6.00
CA SER A 316 -22.70 -14.21 6.76
C SER A 316 -22.30 -14.00 8.22
N ASN A 317 -21.82 -12.80 8.60
CA ASN A 317 -21.39 -12.50 9.96
C ASN A 317 -21.91 -11.11 10.39
N PRO A 318 -23.18 -11.01 10.80
CA PRO A 318 -23.75 -9.76 11.30
C PRO A 318 -23.13 -9.43 12.66
N SER A 319 -22.02 -8.68 12.66
CA SER A 319 -21.41 -8.23 13.91
C SER A 319 -22.38 -7.31 14.68
N PRO A 320 -22.56 -7.51 16.00
CA PRO A 320 -23.66 -6.91 16.78
C PRO A 320 -23.51 -5.41 17.10
N ASN A 321 -22.46 -4.74 16.64
CA ASN A 321 -22.20 -3.32 16.96
C ASN A 321 -22.72 -2.31 15.92
N LEU A 322 -23.36 -2.76 14.84
CA LEU A 322 -24.09 -1.89 13.91
C LEU A 322 -25.51 -1.66 14.42
N SER A 323 -25.64 -0.99 15.56
CA SER A 323 -26.94 -0.46 15.99
C SER A 323 -27.27 0.75 15.10
N ASN A 324 -28.16 0.50 14.14
CA ASN A 324 -28.93 1.46 13.34
C ASN A 324 -28.22 2.14 12.14
N SER A 325 -28.58 1.62 10.96
CA SER A 325 -28.74 2.30 9.67
C SER A 325 -27.49 2.60 8.83
N LEU A 326 -27.50 2.13 7.57
CA LEU A 326 -26.63 2.51 6.42
C LEU A 326 -25.32 1.71 6.16
N GLY A 327 -25.12 0.54 6.75
CA GLY A 327 -24.01 -0.34 6.37
C GLY A 327 -24.23 -1.02 5.01
N ILE A 328 -23.18 -1.17 4.22
CA ILE A 328 -23.16 -1.84 2.91
C ILE A 328 -22.90 -3.34 3.13
N ALA A 329 -23.89 -4.18 2.80
CA ALA A 329 -23.77 -5.64 2.86
C ALA A 329 -22.99 -6.15 1.64
N PHE A 330 -21.70 -6.49 1.83
CA PHE A 330 -20.83 -6.91 0.72
C PHE A 330 -19.66 -7.76 1.20
N SER A 331 -19.29 -8.80 0.45
CA SER A 331 -18.25 -9.77 0.81
C SER A 331 -17.17 -9.89 -0.28
N VAL A 332 -15.97 -10.32 0.11
CA VAL A 332 -14.86 -10.55 -0.83
C VAL A 332 -15.04 -11.90 -1.52
N ASP A 333 -15.12 -11.90 -2.85
CA ASP A 333 -15.25 -13.11 -3.65
C ASP A 333 -14.43 -13.02 -4.96
N TYR A 334 -13.31 -13.75 -5.00
CA TYR A 334 -12.42 -13.84 -6.17
C TYR A 334 -12.88 -14.89 -7.19
N SER A 335 -13.92 -15.68 -6.91
CA SER A 335 -14.51 -16.57 -7.91
C SER A 335 -15.34 -15.79 -8.94
N LYS A 336 -15.88 -14.63 -8.54
CA LYS A 336 -16.70 -13.78 -9.41
C LYS A 336 -15.83 -12.96 -10.36
N PRO A 337 -16.25 -12.79 -11.62
CA PRO A 337 -15.56 -11.90 -12.53
C PRO A 337 -15.74 -10.44 -12.07
N TRP A 338 -14.71 -9.62 -12.30
CA TRP A 338 -14.63 -8.26 -11.75
C TRP A 338 -15.84 -7.38 -12.10
N ASN A 339 -16.48 -7.63 -13.24
CA ASN A 339 -17.66 -6.90 -13.66
C ASN A 339 -18.86 -7.14 -12.75
N VAL A 340 -19.07 -8.39 -12.31
CA VAL A 340 -20.17 -8.76 -11.42
C VAL A 340 -19.94 -8.17 -10.03
N VAL A 341 -18.71 -8.28 -9.50
CA VAL A 341 -18.30 -7.70 -8.21
C VAL A 341 -18.66 -6.20 -8.13
N TYR A 342 -18.36 -5.44 -9.18
CA TYR A 342 -18.67 -4.01 -9.22
C TYR A 342 -20.17 -3.73 -9.30
N CYS A 343 -20.94 -4.57 -9.99
CA CYS A 343 -22.38 -4.41 -10.09
C CYS A 343 -23.06 -4.69 -8.76
N GLU A 344 -22.67 -5.77 -8.11
CA GLU A 344 -23.15 -6.14 -6.78
C GLU A 344 -22.79 -5.06 -5.74
N PHE A 345 -21.55 -4.56 -5.76
CA PHE A 345 -21.13 -3.46 -4.89
C PHE A 345 -21.97 -2.20 -5.10
N ALA A 346 -22.17 -1.79 -6.37
CA ALA A 346 -22.97 -0.61 -6.68
C ALA A 346 -24.43 -0.76 -6.23
N LYS A 347 -25.01 -1.95 -6.44
CA LYS A 347 -26.36 -2.28 -5.96
C LYS A 347 -26.44 -2.20 -4.43
N ALA A 348 -25.46 -2.79 -3.72
CA ALA A 348 -25.40 -2.75 -2.26
C ALA A 348 -25.27 -1.31 -1.73
N CYS A 349 -24.48 -0.45 -2.38
CA CYS A 349 -24.41 0.97 -2.04
C CYS A 349 -25.76 1.69 -2.20
N VAL A 350 -26.50 1.42 -3.27
CA VAL A 350 -27.83 2.03 -3.51
C VAL A 350 -28.85 1.54 -2.49
N GLU A 351 -28.88 0.23 -2.22
CA GLU A 351 -29.75 -0.38 -1.21
C GLU A 351 -29.44 0.14 0.19
N ALA A 352 -28.18 0.45 0.49
CA ALA A 352 -27.74 1.08 1.72
C ALA A 352 -27.93 2.61 1.76
N GLY A 353 -28.57 3.23 0.75
CA GLY A 353 -28.90 4.66 0.74
C GLY A 353 -27.79 5.60 0.22
N HIS A 354 -26.67 5.07 -0.29
CA HIS A 354 -25.52 5.85 -0.80
C HIS A 354 -25.59 6.13 -2.31
N GLY A 355 -26.80 6.16 -2.90
CA GLY A 355 -27.03 6.34 -4.33
C GLY A 355 -26.47 7.66 -4.90
N ASN A 356 -26.58 8.77 -4.15
CA ASN A 356 -26.04 10.06 -4.59
C ASN A 356 -24.50 10.09 -4.55
N GLU A 357 -23.91 9.47 -3.52
CA GLU A 357 -22.46 9.39 -3.37
C GLU A 357 -21.86 8.58 -4.53
N ILE A 358 -22.45 7.42 -4.86
CA ILE A 358 -21.96 6.62 -6.00
C ILE A 358 -22.13 7.36 -7.34
N LEU A 359 -23.22 8.08 -7.57
CA LEU A 359 -23.39 8.89 -8.79
C LEU A 359 -22.35 10.02 -8.88
N SER A 360 -21.98 10.65 -7.76
CA SER A 360 -20.91 11.66 -7.72
C SER A 360 -19.56 11.08 -8.14
N HIS A 361 -19.25 9.85 -7.73
CA HIS A 361 -18.08 9.15 -8.27
C HIS A 361 -18.15 9.01 -9.80
N ALA A 362 -19.35 8.86 -10.38
CA ALA A 362 -19.51 8.57 -11.82
C ALA A 362 -19.09 9.78 -12.64
N ALA A 363 -19.55 10.94 -12.18
CA ALA A 363 -19.16 12.23 -12.73
C ALA A 363 -17.63 12.46 -12.62
N HIS A 364 -17.00 12.02 -11.54
CA HIS A 364 -15.55 12.23 -11.32
C HIS A 364 -14.63 11.34 -12.16
N PHE A 365 -15.06 10.12 -12.53
CA PHE A 365 -14.22 9.14 -13.24
C PHE A 365 -14.44 9.08 -14.77
N GLY A 366 -15.32 9.92 -15.32
CA GLY A 366 -15.45 10.18 -16.76
C GLY A 366 -16.64 9.50 -17.45
N SER A 367 -16.88 9.94 -18.69
CA SER A 367 -18.11 9.68 -19.46
C SER A 367 -18.31 8.22 -19.88
N LEU A 368 -19.58 7.83 -19.84
CA LEU A 368 -20.21 6.55 -20.16
C LEU A 368 -20.08 6.12 -21.64
N SER A 369 -19.56 7.00 -22.51
CA SER A 369 -19.65 6.86 -23.98
C SER A 369 -18.58 5.99 -24.65
N HIS A 370 -17.57 5.51 -23.92
CA HIS A 370 -16.56 4.58 -24.46
C HIS A 370 -16.72 3.17 -23.87
N ALA A 371 -17.96 2.67 -23.99
CA ALA A 371 -18.35 1.32 -23.56
C ALA A 371 -17.67 0.27 -24.46
N ASP A 372 -16.70 -0.39 -23.86
CA ASP A 372 -16.23 -1.71 -24.26
C ASP A 372 -17.43 -2.68 -24.22
N SER A 373 -17.64 -3.52 -25.24
CA SER A 373 -18.88 -4.32 -25.42
C SER A 373 -19.15 -5.32 -24.27
N LEU A 374 -18.15 -5.56 -23.41
CA LEU A 374 -18.22 -6.36 -22.19
C LEU A 374 -18.66 -5.57 -20.94
N ARG A 375 -19.03 -4.28 -21.09
CA ARG A 375 -19.39 -3.37 -19.99
C ARG A 375 -20.83 -2.86 -20.17
N PRO A 376 -21.69 -3.00 -19.14
CA PRO A 376 -22.94 -2.24 -19.08
C PRO A 376 -22.68 -0.74 -19.24
N SER A 377 -23.58 -0.04 -19.93
CA SER A 377 -23.44 1.38 -20.30
C SER A 377 -23.26 2.33 -19.11
N TRP A 378 -23.59 1.90 -17.90
CA TRP A 378 -23.41 2.62 -16.63
C TRP A 378 -22.05 2.38 -15.94
N LYS A 379 -21.12 1.66 -16.60
CA LYS A 379 -19.94 1.07 -15.94
C LYS A 379 -18.59 1.74 -16.28
N TRP A 380 -17.87 2.01 -15.19
CA TRP A 380 -16.73 2.88 -14.95
C TRP A 380 -15.38 2.48 -15.57
N ARG A 381 -14.51 3.48 -15.79
CA ARG A 381 -13.07 3.32 -16.05
C ARG A 381 -12.24 3.94 -14.91
N TRP A 382 -12.09 3.24 -13.80
CA TRP A 382 -11.22 3.69 -12.70
C TRP A 382 -9.70 3.67 -13.06
N ALA A 383 -9.34 3.40 -14.33
CA ALA A 383 -7.99 3.13 -14.82
C ALA A 383 -7.37 4.27 -15.69
N ARG A 384 -7.99 5.45 -15.77
CA ARG A 384 -7.42 6.58 -16.52
C ARG A 384 -7.22 7.81 -15.64
N ASN A 385 -6.10 8.51 -15.86
CA ASN A 385 -5.90 9.90 -15.46
C ASN A 385 -7.07 10.74 -15.97
N SER A 386 -7.64 11.58 -15.12
CA SER A 386 -8.81 12.38 -15.47
C SER A 386 -8.49 13.34 -16.62
N VAL A 387 -9.40 13.41 -17.60
CA VAL A 387 -9.66 14.64 -18.32
C VAL A 387 -10.80 15.30 -17.56
N ARG A 388 -10.58 16.52 -17.04
CA ARG A 388 -11.66 17.36 -16.49
C ARG A 388 -12.76 17.43 -17.55
N THR A 389 -13.84 16.70 -17.36
CA THR A 389 -15.09 16.95 -18.08
C THR A 389 -15.87 17.89 -17.18
N THR A 390 -15.69 19.18 -17.43
CA THR A 390 -16.64 20.18 -16.94
C THR A 390 -17.98 19.88 -17.60
N PHE A 391 -18.98 19.51 -16.81
CA PHE A 391 -20.36 19.57 -17.26
C PHE A 391 -20.66 21.03 -17.57
N ARG A 392 -20.65 21.39 -18.87
CA ARG A 392 -21.30 22.63 -19.31
C ARG A 392 -22.79 22.31 -19.43
N PRO A 393 -23.69 23.15 -18.90
CA PRO A 393 -25.09 23.09 -19.27
C PRO A 393 -25.16 23.25 -20.79
N VAL A 394 -25.95 22.40 -21.45
CA VAL A 394 -26.26 22.58 -22.87
C VAL A 394 -27.06 23.86 -22.98
N THR A 395 -26.43 24.94 -23.44
CA THR A 395 -27.14 26.13 -23.92
C THR A 395 -27.48 25.89 -25.39
N ASP A 396 -28.75 26.11 -25.74
CA ASP A 396 -29.46 25.77 -26.98
C ASP A 396 -28.95 26.42 -28.29
N THR A 397 -27.65 26.68 -28.43
CA THR A 397 -27.11 27.39 -29.59
C THR A 397 -25.75 26.83 -30.01
N ASP A 398 -25.73 25.65 -30.64
CA ASP A 398 -24.61 25.25 -31.50
C ASP A 398 -25.12 24.36 -32.66
N PRO A 399 -25.11 24.83 -33.93
CA PRO A 399 -25.86 24.23 -35.03
C PRO A 399 -25.09 23.15 -35.81
N LEU A 400 -24.37 22.25 -35.15
CA LEU A 400 -23.62 21.17 -35.80
C LEU A 400 -23.64 19.86 -34.99
N HIS A 401 -24.81 19.22 -34.91
CA HIS A 401 -24.89 17.77 -34.69
C HIS A 401 -26.02 17.19 -35.56
N PRO A 402 -25.76 16.15 -36.37
CA PRO A 402 -26.81 15.44 -37.07
C PRO A 402 -27.72 14.74 -36.06
N ILE A 403 -29.01 15.05 -36.14
CA ILE A 403 -30.10 14.42 -35.40
C ILE A 403 -30.14 12.95 -35.81
N TYR A 404 -29.66 12.05 -34.96
CA TYR A 404 -30.11 10.66 -34.99
C TYR A 404 -31.38 10.57 -34.17
N ASN A 405 -32.51 10.73 -34.86
CA ASN A 405 -33.80 10.27 -34.37
C ASN A 405 -33.72 8.76 -34.17
N ILE A 406 -34.37 8.27 -33.13
CA ILE A 406 -34.66 6.84 -32.99
C ILE A 406 -35.69 6.49 -34.08
N ASN A 407 -35.15 6.06 -35.22
CA ASN A 407 -35.52 4.89 -36.01
C ASN A 407 -34.29 4.46 -36.81
#